data_AF-W8KFF0-F1
#
_entry.id   AF-W8KFF0-F1
#
_cell.length_a   1.000
_cell.length_b   1.000
_cell.length_c   1.000
_cell.angle_alpha   90.00
_cell.angle_beta   90.00
_cell.angle_gamma   90.00
#
_symmetry.space_group_name_H-M   'P 1'
#
loop_
_entity.id
_entity.type
_entity.pdbx_description
1 polymer ?
#
loop_
_entity_poly.entity_id
_entity_poly.type
_entity_poly.pdbx_seq_one_letter_code
_entity_poly.pdbx_strand_id
1 'polypeptide(L)'
;MTKPIVSAVKPTGVPLEKDKEYYFCRCGRSSDQPFCDGSHQGTGIEPIAFKPRKDGKNWLCMCKQSGDLPYCDGTHAQVPESAVGEEFGGLDEDAEEAGDDAAPTPRNTGTEPHVELIHALARGGLEEVGAMGPTVAMGVPRDRMPSWDDIQILTAQFARRPLAGDMDVDSALVIGPEARRPLRLEMPLLVTDMSFGALSREAKIALARGAEQAGTGICSGEGGMLPEEQAENSRYLFELGPARYGYSEEILDKVQAFHFKGGQGAKTGVGGVLPGAKISEEIAKVRGINTGQDAVSPPVIPDLETPADFRRFADSVRERTGGIPVGFKLSANHIEQDLAFALDAGADYVILDGRGGGTGAAPALLRDHISVPTISALARARRYLDLRGASGRVTLIITGGLRTPADFVKALALGADGIALGNSAIQAVGCVGARICHTNRCPTGVATQDPELRKRLDPDAGSAGLARFLGASLQLMQVLARATGRSRLADLDREDLITFNRDLVEMARVPYAGESGGG
;
A
#
# COMPACT_ATOMS: atom_id res chain seq x y z
N MET A 1 24.13 -24.19 -26.27
CA MET A 1 25.18 -24.21 -25.22
C MET A 1 25.03 -25.51 -24.46
N THR A 2 26.12 -26.12 -24.00
CA THR A 2 26.08 -27.39 -23.26
C THR A 2 25.37 -27.17 -21.93
N LYS A 3 24.44 -28.05 -21.54
CA LYS A 3 23.67 -27.91 -20.29
C LYS A 3 24.45 -28.49 -19.10
N PRO A 4 24.18 -28.08 -17.85
CA PRO A 4 24.79 -28.69 -16.67
C PRO A 4 24.24 -30.11 -16.45
N ILE A 5 25.07 -31.01 -15.92
CA ILE A 5 24.64 -32.37 -15.56
C ILE A 5 24.14 -32.38 -14.12
N VAL A 6 23.00 -33.03 -13.86
CA VAL A 6 22.49 -33.23 -12.50
C VAL A 6 23.37 -34.27 -11.82
N SER A 7 24.15 -33.84 -10.83
CA SER A 7 25.04 -34.76 -10.09
C SER A 7 24.28 -35.60 -9.06
N ALA A 8 23.28 -35.02 -8.39
CA ALA A 8 22.33 -35.73 -7.52
C ALA A 8 21.10 -34.87 -7.23
N VAL A 9 19.98 -35.51 -6.90
CA VAL A 9 18.73 -34.86 -6.45
C VAL A 9 18.67 -34.66 -4.92
N LYS A 10 19.80 -34.79 -4.22
CA LYS A 10 19.91 -34.46 -2.80
C LYS A 10 21.12 -33.55 -2.60
N PRO A 11 21.00 -32.48 -1.80
CA PRO A 11 22.14 -31.63 -1.49
C PRO A 11 23.17 -32.40 -0.67
N THR A 12 24.43 -31.99 -0.77
CA THR A 12 25.52 -32.58 0.02
C THR A 12 25.99 -31.59 1.07
N GLY A 13 26.17 -32.06 2.29
CA GLY A 13 26.65 -31.25 3.39
C GLY A 13 28.16 -31.38 3.51
N VAL A 14 28.89 -30.33 3.12
CA VAL A 14 30.36 -30.29 3.14
C VAL A 14 30.88 -29.43 4.29
N PRO A 15 31.95 -29.84 4.99
CA PRO A 15 32.61 -29.00 5.97
C PRO A 15 33.37 -27.89 5.23
N LEU A 16 33.01 -26.63 5.51
CA LEU A 16 33.66 -25.46 4.94
C LEU A 16 34.17 -24.53 6.03
N GLU A 17 35.31 -23.89 5.76
CA GLU A 17 35.87 -22.81 6.57
C GLU A 17 35.35 -21.45 6.08
N LYS A 18 34.96 -20.58 7.02
CA LYS A 18 34.51 -19.23 6.75
C LYS A 18 35.60 -18.43 6.03
N ASP A 19 35.20 -17.59 5.07
CA ASP A 19 36.07 -16.67 4.31
C ASP A 19 37.15 -17.33 3.42
N LYS A 20 37.33 -18.66 3.49
CA LYS A 20 38.17 -19.43 2.56
C LYS A 20 37.47 -19.55 1.21
N GLU A 21 38.24 -19.41 0.14
CA GLU A 21 37.73 -19.45 -1.23
C GLU A 21 37.61 -20.88 -1.74
N TYR A 22 36.47 -21.20 -2.33
CA TYR A 22 36.17 -22.50 -2.95
C TYR A 22 35.58 -22.28 -4.35
N TYR A 23 35.70 -23.29 -5.21
CA TYR A 23 35.14 -23.27 -6.57
C TYR A 23 34.07 -24.34 -6.71
N PHE A 24 32.82 -23.92 -6.86
CA PHE A 24 31.68 -24.82 -7.06
C PHE A 24 31.58 -25.27 -8.51
N CYS A 25 31.41 -26.57 -8.73
CA CYS A 25 31.18 -27.13 -10.06
C CYS A 25 29.75 -26.85 -10.52
N ARG A 26 29.60 -25.87 -11.41
CA ARG A 26 28.31 -25.54 -12.04
C ARG A 26 27.92 -26.48 -13.18
N CYS A 27 28.89 -27.03 -13.90
CA CYS A 27 28.63 -27.87 -15.08
C CYS A 27 28.23 -29.33 -14.76
N GLY A 28 28.38 -29.77 -13.51
CA GLY A 28 28.03 -31.14 -13.09
C GLY A 28 28.99 -32.26 -13.51
N ARG A 29 30.06 -31.93 -14.26
CA ARG A 29 31.00 -32.91 -14.85
C ARG A 29 32.24 -33.21 -14.00
N SER A 30 32.46 -32.43 -12.93
CA SER A 30 33.56 -32.70 -12.00
C SER A 30 33.38 -34.07 -11.33
N SER A 31 34.48 -34.80 -11.19
CA SER A 31 34.56 -36.02 -10.39
C SER A 31 34.62 -35.73 -8.89
N ASP A 32 34.95 -34.50 -8.50
CA ASP A 32 35.05 -34.01 -7.12
C ASP A 32 33.82 -33.20 -6.68
N GLN A 33 32.61 -33.61 -7.09
CA GLN A 33 31.38 -32.88 -6.72
C GLN A 33 31.27 -32.71 -5.20
N PRO A 34 30.87 -31.53 -4.70
CA PRO A 34 30.29 -30.40 -5.44
C PRO A 34 31.32 -29.40 -5.99
N PHE A 35 32.62 -29.65 -5.83
CA PHE A 35 33.69 -28.74 -6.22
C PHE A 35 34.16 -28.98 -7.65
N CYS A 36 34.77 -27.95 -8.23
CA CYS A 36 35.30 -28.01 -9.59
C CYS A 36 36.73 -28.59 -9.60
N ASP A 37 36.95 -29.60 -10.44
CA ASP A 37 38.25 -30.25 -10.69
C ASP A 37 38.89 -29.83 -12.03
N GLY A 38 38.29 -28.87 -12.75
CA GLY A 38 38.73 -28.45 -14.08
C GLY A 38 37.96 -29.08 -15.24
N SER A 39 37.08 -30.07 -15.01
CA SER A 39 36.29 -30.74 -16.06
C SER A 39 35.26 -29.85 -16.77
N HIS A 40 35.22 -28.55 -16.47
CA HIS A 40 34.35 -27.57 -17.13
C HIS A 40 34.94 -27.03 -18.44
N GLN A 41 36.24 -27.21 -18.68
CA GLN A 41 36.90 -26.72 -19.90
C GLN A 41 36.21 -27.26 -21.16
N GLY A 42 35.87 -26.36 -22.09
CA GLY A 42 35.18 -26.70 -23.33
C GLY A 42 33.64 -26.78 -23.24
N THR A 43 33.05 -26.64 -22.05
CA THR A 43 31.58 -26.70 -21.88
C THR A 43 30.88 -25.33 -21.99
N GLY A 44 31.63 -24.24 -21.90
CA GLY A 44 31.08 -22.88 -21.81
C GLY A 44 30.40 -22.55 -20.47
N ILE A 45 30.45 -23.45 -19.49
CA ILE A 45 29.94 -23.23 -18.13
C ILE A 45 31.12 -23.03 -17.18
N GLU A 46 31.29 -21.80 -16.67
CA GLU A 46 32.34 -21.48 -15.70
C GLU A 46 31.97 -21.90 -14.25
N PRO A 47 32.94 -22.33 -13.43
CA PRO A 47 32.73 -22.60 -12.00
C PRO A 47 32.46 -21.30 -11.22
N ILE A 48 31.77 -21.44 -10.08
CA ILE A 48 31.46 -20.29 -9.22
C ILE A 48 32.46 -20.24 -8.07
N ALA A 49 33.26 -19.18 -8.01
CA ALA A 49 34.08 -18.87 -6.84
C ALA A 49 33.19 -18.34 -5.70
N PHE A 50 33.33 -18.89 -4.49
CA PHE A 50 32.56 -18.45 -3.34
C PHE A 50 33.33 -18.56 -2.03
N LYS A 51 32.88 -17.77 -1.03
CA LYS A 51 33.41 -17.77 0.34
C LYS A 51 32.26 -18.07 1.32
N PRO A 52 32.36 -19.13 2.14
CA PRO A 52 31.33 -19.49 3.13
C PRO A 52 31.16 -18.40 4.19
N ARG A 53 29.91 -18.16 4.60
CA ARG A 53 29.59 -17.15 5.63
C ARG A 53 29.81 -17.65 7.06
N LYS A 54 29.92 -18.97 7.26
CA LYS A 54 30.10 -19.62 8.56
C LYS A 54 30.91 -20.91 8.42
N ASP A 55 31.65 -21.24 9.48
CA ASP A 55 32.36 -22.50 9.61
C ASP A 55 31.39 -23.69 9.75
N GLY A 56 31.85 -24.86 9.34
CA GLY A 56 31.15 -26.14 9.55
C GLY A 56 30.37 -26.62 8.34
N LYS A 57 29.35 -27.46 8.60
CA LYS A 57 28.61 -28.17 7.54
C LYS A 57 27.69 -27.22 6.78
N ASN A 58 28.00 -26.99 5.51
CA ASN A 58 27.23 -26.17 4.57
C ASN A 58 26.60 -27.08 3.50
N TRP A 59 25.33 -26.85 3.18
CA TRP A 59 24.59 -27.67 2.21
C TRP A 59 24.68 -27.07 0.82
N LEU A 60 25.43 -27.74 -0.06
CA LEU A 60 25.65 -27.30 -1.44
C LEU A 60 24.75 -28.05 -2.42
N CYS A 61 24.41 -27.37 -3.51
CA CYS A 61 23.53 -27.87 -4.55
C CYS A 61 24.20 -28.96 -5.39
N MET A 62 23.53 -30.09 -5.55
CA MET A 62 23.97 -31.18 -6.43
C MET A 62 23.15 -31.29 -7.72
N CYS A 63 21.97 -30.68 -7.79
CA CYS A 63 21.13 -30.72 -8.99
C CYS A 63 21.46 -29.62 -10.02
N LYS A 64 22.26 -28.62 -9.62
CA LYS A 64 22.67 -27.45 -10.44
C LYS A 64 21.53 -26.50 -10.83
N GLN A 65 20.32 -26.74 -10.32
CA GLN A 65 19.12 -25.94 -10.60
C GLN A 65 18.76 -24.93 -9.51
N SER A 66 19.59 -24.77 -8.47
CA SER A 66 19.28 -23.82 -7.41
C SER A 66 19.34 -22.38 -7.91
N GLY A 67 18.40 -21.52 -7.49
CA GLY A 67 18.49 -20.08 -7.70
C GLY A 67 19.55 -19.41 -6.81
N ASP A 68 20.03 -20.11 -5.78
CA ASP A 68 21.00 -19.62 -4.78
C ASP A 68 22.34 -20.37 -4.85
N LEU A 69 22.78 -20.75 -6.05
CA LEU A 69 24.07 -21.43 -6.23
C LEU A 69 25.21 -20.64 -5.54
N PRO A 70 26.11 -21.32 -4.80
CA PRO A 70 26.31 -22.77 -4.75
C PRO A 70 25.47 -23.51 -3.71
N TYR A 71 24.65 -22.81 -2.93
CA TYR A 71 23.84 -23.38 -1.87
C TYR A 71 22.58 -24.04 -2.43
N CYS A 72 21.97 -24.90 -1.62
CA CYS A 72 20.70 -25.52 -1.95
C CYS A 72 19.53 -24.70 -1.39
N ASP A 73 18.63 -24.25 -2.26
CA ASP A 73 17.38 -23.56 -1.96
C ASP A 73 16.14 -24.49 -1.88
N GLY A 74 16.33 -25.79 -2.09
CA GLY A 74 15.25 -26.79 -2.10
C GLY A 74 14.72 -27.17 -3.49
N THR A 75 15.21 -26.52 -4.56
CA THR A 75 14.78 -26.79 -5.95
C THR A 75 14.98 -28.25 -6.38
N HIS A 76 15.93 -28.97 -5.77
CA HIS A 76 16.15 -30.40 -6.01
C HIS A 76 14.91 -31.28 -5.80
N ALA A 77 13.94 -30.86 -4.96
CA ALA A 77 12.72 -31.62 -4.70
C ALA A 77 11.81 -31.73 -5.94
N GLN A 78 12.01 -30.87 -6.93
CA GLN A 78 11.25 -30.86 -8.18
C GLN A 78 12.04 -31.49 -9.34
N VAL A 79 13.33 -31.79 -9.15
CA VAL A 79 14.16 -32.44 -10.18
C VAL A 79 13.93 -33.95 -10.11
N PRO A 80 13.49 -34.60 -11.21
CA PRO A 80 13.20 -36.03 -11.19
C PRO A 80 14.49 -36.85 -11.00
N GLU A 81 14.41 -37.98 -10.29
CA GLU A 81 15.55 -38.88 -10.09
C GLU A 81 16.15 -39.38 -11.42
N SER A 82 15.33 -39.48 -12.46
CA SER A 82 15.76 -39.86 -13.82
C SER A 82 16.72 -38.85 -14.46
N ALA A 83 16.79 -37.61 -13.97
CA ALA A 83 17.71 -36.61 -14.50
C ALA A 83 19.15 -36.79 -14.00
N VAL A 84 19.38 -37.60 -12.95
CA VAL A 84 20.72 -37.80 -12.39
C VAL A 84 21.65 -38.44 -13.42
N GLY A 85 22.77 -37.77 -13.71
CA GLY A 85 23.74 -38.19 -14.73
C GLY A 85 23.47 -37.64 -16.13
N GLU A 86 22.32 -37.00 -16.34
CA GLU A 86 21.91 -36.42 -17.63
C GLU A 86 22.09 -34.89 -17.65
N GLU A 87 22.22 -34.34 -18.86
CA GLU A 87 22.16 -32.90 -19.09
C GLU A 87 20.74 -32.37 -18.80
N PHE A 88 20.61 -31.38 -17.91
CA PHE A 88 19.32 -30.86 -17.46
C PHE A 88 19.42 -29.34 -17.31
N GLY A 89 18.66 -28.59 -18.11
CA GLY A 89 18.78 -27.12 -18.12
C GLY A 89 17.72 -26.38 -17.30
N GLY A 90 16.82 -27.08 -16.61
CA GLY A 90 15.94 -26.43 -15.63
C GLY A 90 14.57 -27.07 -15.48
N LEU A 91 13.88 -26.71 -14.40
CA LEU A 91 12.46 -27.04 -14.19
C LEU A 91 11.52 -26.20 -15.08
N ASP A 92 12.06 -25.12 -15.65
CA ASP A 92 11.39 -24.27 -16.63
C ASP A 92 11.64 -24.75 -18.08
N GLU A 93 12.48 -25.79 -18.29
CA GLU A 93 12.83 -26.31 -19.62
C GLU A 93 11.99 -27.50 -20.09
N ASP A 94 11.13 -28.09 -19.25
CA ASP A 94 10.07 -29.00 -19.75
C ASP A 94 8.98 -28.24 -20.56
N ALA A 95 9.16 -26.93 -20.76
CA ALA A 95 8.44 -26.13 -21.75
C ALA A 95 9.16 -26.03 -23.12
N GLU A 96 10.38 -26.56 -23.27
CA GLU A 96 11.19 -26.51 -24.51
C GLU A 96 11.45 -27.88 -25.17
N GLU A 97 10.83 -28.96 -24.70
CA GLU A 97 10.65 -30.19 -25.50
C GLU A 97 9.18 -30.40 -25.89
N ALA A 98 8.55 -29.33 -26.38
CA ALA A 98 7.54 -29.53 -27.40
C ALA A 98 8.31 -29.58 -28.73
N GLY A 99 8.16 -30.66 -29.50
CA GLY A 99 8.80 -30.81 -30.80
C GLY A 99 8.66 -29.55 -31.66
N ASP A 100 9.56 -29.40 -32.63
CA ASP A 100 9.83 -28.26 -33.54
C ASP A 100 8.59 -27.65 -34.29
N ASP A 101 7.36 -28.00 -33.89
CA ASP A 101 6.06 -27.59 -34.41
C ASP A 101 5.10 -26.97 -33.35
N ALA A 102 5.50 -26.79 -32.08
CA ALA A 102 4.63 -26.17 -31.08
C ALA A 102 4.63 -24.63 -31.14
N ALA A 103 3.44 -24.04 -31.18
CA ALA A 103 3.29 -22.59 -31.15
C ALA A 103 3.85 -22.00 -29.83
N PRO A 104 4.57 -20.86 -29.89
CA PRO A 104 5.16 -20.25 -28.71
C PRO A 104 4.10 -19.83 -27.69
N THR A 105 4.44 -19.89 -26.41
CA THR A 105 3.53 -19.43 -25.35
C THR A 105 3.41 -17.90 -25.39
N PRO A 106 2.18 -17.36 -25.35
CA PRO A 106 1.96 -15.93 -25.27
C PRO A 106 2.70 -15.29 -24.10
N ARG A 107 3.42 -14.18 -24.35
CA ARG A 107 4.11 -13.40 -23.32
C ARG A 107 3.84 -11.92 -23.52
N ASN A 108 3.54 -11.22 -22.43
CA ASN A 108 3.30 -9.78 -22.48
C ASN A 108 4.58 -9.05 -22.92
N THR A 109 4.42 -8.08 -23.81
CA THR A 109 5.50 -7.20 -24.29
C THR A 109 5.09 -5.75 -24.14
N GLY A 110 6.01 -4.81 -24.38
CA GLY A 110 5.67 -3.38 -24.40
C GLY A 110 4.67 -3.01 -25.51
N THR A 111 4.73 -3.70 -26.65
CA THR A 111 3.83 -3.48 -27.79
C THR A 111 2.50 -4.21 -27.66
N GLU A 112 2.50 -5.36 -26.99
CA GLU A 112 1.30 -6.16 -26.73
C GLU A 112 1.27 -6.58 -25.24
N PRO A 113 0.77 -5.69 -24.36
CA PRO A 113 0.79 -5.91 -22.91
C PRO A 113 -0.38 -6.76 -22.40
N HIS A 114 -1.25 -7.26 -23.29
CA HIS A 114 -2.47 -7.98 -22.92
C HIS A 114 -2.57 -9.40 -23.47
N VAL A 115 -1.61 -9.86 -24.26
CA VAL A 115 -1.68 -11.18 -24.93
C VAL A 115 -1.84 -12.33 -23.93
N GLU A 116 -1.16 -12.28 -22.77
CA GLU A 116 -1.30 -13.34 -21.76
C GLU A 116 -2.73 -13.41 -21.20
N LEU A 117 -3.33 -12.25 -20.93
CA LEU A 117 -4.70 -12.17 -20.41
C LEU A 117 -5.71 -12.65 -21.45
N ILE A 118 -5.55 -12.22 -22.72
CA ILE A 118 -6.44 -12.61 -23.82
C ILE A 118 -6.41 -14.14 -24.00
N HIS A 119 -5.22 -14.74 -24.00
CA HIS A 119 -5.10 -16.19 -24.15
C HIS A 119 -5.59 -16.97 -22.93
N ALA A 120 -5.36 -16.46 -21.72
CA ALA A 120 -5.91 -17.08 -20.50
C ALA A 120 -7.46 -17.07 -20.51
N LEU A 121 -8.06 -15.94 -20.90
CA LEU A 121 -9.51 -15.83 -21.08
C LEU A 121 -10.03 -16.76 -22.18
N ALA A 122 -9.33 -16.86 -23.31
CA ALA A 122 -9.73 -17.72 -24.42
C ALA A 122 -9.65 -19.22 -24.07
N ARG A 123 -8.68 -19.61 -23.24
CA ARG A 123 -8.44 -21.01 -22.86
C ARG A 123 -9.36 -21.49 -21.73
N GLY A 124 -9.49 -20.71 -20.67
CA GLY A 124 -10.19 -21.15 -19.45
C GLY A 124 -11.20 -20.14 -18.90
N GLY A 125 -11.46 -19.04 -19.61
CA GLY A 125 -12.41 -18.02 -19.18
C GLY A 125 -12.12 -17.53 -17.75
N LEU A 126 -13.19 -17.34 -16.97
CA LEU A 126 -13.09 -16.88 -15.58
C LEU A 126 -12.60 -17.96 -14.61
N GLU A 127 -12.64 -19.24 -14.98
CA GLU A 127 -12.09 -20.31 -14.14
C GLU A 127 -10.56 -20.19 -14.06
N GLU A 128 -9.90 -19.75 -15.15
CA GLU A 128 -8.46 -19.53 -15.20
C GLU A 128 -8.04 -18.19 -14.59
N VAL A 129 -8.77 -17.10 -14.88
CA VAL A 129 -8.36 -15.74 -14.47
C VAL A 129 -8.96 -15.25 -13.15
N GLY A 130 -9.93 -15.99 -12.60
CA GLY A 130 -10.72 -15.62 -11.42
C GLY A 130 -12.03 -14.90 -11.76
N ALA A 131 -13.02 -15.01 -10.86
CA ALA A 131 -14.39 -14.51 -11.08
C ALA A 131 -14.51 -13.00 -11.37
N MET A 132 -13.54 -12.20 -10.91
CA MET A 132 -13.45 -10.76 -11.20
C MET A 132 -12.21 -10.41 -12.04
N GLY A 133 -11.56 -11.40 -12.64
CA GLY A 133 -10.27 -11.27 -13.31
C GLY A 133 -9.08 -11.30 -12.34
N PRO A 134 -7.86 -11.05 -12.87
CA PRO A 134 -6.62 -11.19 -12.10
C PRO A 134 -6.58 -10.29 -10.87
N THR A 135 -6.08 -10.82 -9.76
CA THR A 135 -5.89 -10.05 -8.53
C THR A 135 -4.52 -9.38 -8.51
N VAL A 136 -4.50 -8.13 -8.06
CA VAL A 136 -3.31 -7.29 -7.98
C VAL A 136 -3.27 -6.53 -6.65
N ALA A 137 -2.13 -5.91 -6.35
CA ALA A 137 -1.97 -5.07 -5.17
C ALA A 137 -1.44 -3.68 -5.52
N MET A 138 -1.51 -2.78 -4.54
CA MET A 138 -1.14 -1.37 -4.59
C MET A 138 -2.01 -0.56 -5.58
N GLY A 139 -1.86 0.76 -5.57
CA GLY A 139 -2.62 1.66 -6.45
C GLY A 139 -2.07 1.67 -7.88
N VAL A 140 -2.75 2.40 -8.76
CA VAL A 140 -2.29 2.65 -10.14
C VAL A 140 -0.87 3.25 -10.14
N PRO A 141 0.02 2.87 -11.08
CA PRO A 141 1.34 3.50 -11.23
C PRO A 141 1.27 5.04 -11.31
N ARG A 142 2.22 5.73 -10.66
CA ARG A 142 2.22 7.21 -10.53
C ARG A 142 2.33 7.92 -11.88
N ASP A 143 3.07 7.33 -12.81
CA ASP A 143 3.26 7.79 -14.19
C ASP A 143 2.00 7.72 -15.06
N ARG A 144 0.94 7.05 -14.59
CA ARG A 144 -0.37 6.98 -15.25
C ARG A 144 -1.41 7.92 -14.64
N MET A 145 -0.98 8.90 -13.86
CA MET A 145 -1.85 9.86 -13.18
C MET A 145 -1.32 11.30 -13.35
N PRO A 146 -2.17 12.33 -13.25
CA PRO A 146 -1.73 13.71 -13.11
C PRO A 146 -0.69 13.85 -12.00
N SER A 147 0.43 14.50 -12.30
CA SER A 147 1.56 14.58 -11.37
C SER A 147 1.45 15.78 -10.45
N TRP A 148 1.72 15.58 -9.16
CA TRP A 148 1.93 16.69 -8.23
C TRP A 148 3.15 17.54 -8.62
N ASP A 149 4.10 16.98 -9.38
CA ASP A 149 5.31 17.68 -9.81
C ASP A 149 5.03 18.71 -10.92
N ASP A 150 3.86 18.64 -11.56
CA ASP A 150 3.40 19.64 -12.53
C ASP A 150 2.79 20.90 -11.86
N ILE A 151 2.71 20.90 -10.53
CA ILE A 151 2.27 22.03 -9.70
C ILE A 151 3.49 22.61 -8.98
N GLN A 152 3.68 23.92 -9.08
CA GLN A 152 4.71 24.68 -8.37
C GLN A 152 4.09 25.45 -7.21
N ILE A 153 4.90 25.75 -6.18
CA ILE A 153 4.50 26.57 -5.03
C ILE A 153 5.06 27.97 -5.24
N LEU A 154 4.21 28.99 -5.11
CA LEU A 154 4.59 30.39 -5.19
C LEU A 154 5.05 30.90 -3.82
N THR A 155 6.31 31.30 -3.71
CA THR A 155 6.88 31.84 -2.47
C THR A 155 6.61 33.34 -2.32
N ALA A 156 6.51 33.78 -1.07
CA ALA A 156 6.40 35.18 -0.70
C ALA A 156 7.66 36.01 -1.04
N GLN A 157 7.47 37.30 -1.28
CA GLN A 157 8.53 38.28 -1.55
C GLN A 157 8.21 39.64 -0.90
N PHE A 158 7.63 40.58 -1.67
CA PHE A 158 7.32 41.93 -1.21
C PHE A 158 5.85 42.12 -0.82
N ALA A 159 4.89 41.62 -1.62
CA ALA A 159 3.45 41.79 -1.37
C ALA A 159 3.00 41.06 -0.09
N ARG A 160 3.54 39.86 0.10
CA ARG A 160 3.60 39.15 1.37
C ARG A 160 5.07 38.87 1.63
N ARG A 161 5.55 39.05 2.86
CA ARG A 161 6.93 38.73 3.24
C ARG A 161 7.04 37.27 3.68
N PRO A 162 8.14 36.56 3.34
CA PRO A 162 8.40 35.25 3.92
C PRO A 162 8.61 35.38 5.44
N LEU A 163 8.34 34.30 6.16
CA LEU A 163 8.59 34.23 7.60
C LEU A 163 10.06 33.90 7.86
N ALA A 164 10.57 34.30 9.03
CA ALA A 164 11.91 33.92 9.48
C ALA A 164 12.02 32.39 9.66
N GLY A 165 13.21 31.83 9.42
CA GLY A 165 13.42 30.38 9.43
C GLY A 165 13.15 29.69 10.79
N ASP A 166 13.24 30.45 11.88
CA ASP A 166 13.01 30.03 13.26
C ASP A 166 11.58 30.31 13.75
N MET A 167 10.75 31.00 12.95
CA MET A 167 9.36 31.29 13.32
C MET A 167 8.56 30.00 13.38
N ASP A 168 7.80 29.79 14.45
CA ASP A 168 6.94 28.62 14.56
C ASP A 168 5.82 28.63 13.51
N VAL A 169 5.43 27.45 13.03
CA VAL A 169 4.35 27.28 12.05
C VAL A 169 3.36 26.28 12.61
N ASP A 170 2.13 26.74 12.86
CA ASP A 170 1.05 25.89 13.36
C ASP A 170 0.71 24.79 12.35
N SER A 171 0.62 23.56 12.84
CA SER A 171 0.36 22.36 12.06
C SER A 171 -0.83 21.56 12.57
N ALA A 172 -1.54 22.03 13.58
CA ALA A 172 -2.61 21.26 14.19
C ALA A 172 -3.75 20.99 13.20
N LEU A 173 -4.29 19.77 13.26
CA LEU A 173 -5.50 19.38 12.54
C LEU A 173 -6.61 19.07 13.55
N VAL A 174 -7.79 19.61 13.30
CA VAL A 174 -9.02 19.29 14.05
C VAL A 174 -9.97 18.51 13.14
N ILE A 175 -10.27 17.27 13.51
CA ILE A 175 -11.22 16.40 12.84
C ILE A 175 -12.58 16.57 13.51
N GLY A 176 -13.57 16.98 12.70
CA GLY A 176 -14.93 17.24 13.15
C GLY A 176 -15.02 18.40 14.14
N PRO A 177 -14.68 19.64 13.74
CA PRO A 177 -14.64 20.79 14.65
C PRO A 177 -15.98 21.12 15.33
N GLU A 178 -17.12 20.71 14.75
CA GLU A 178 -18.46 20.88 15.34
C GLU A 178 -18.90 19.68 16.20
N ALA A 179 -18.13 18.59 16.23
CA ALA A 179 -18.42 17.46 17.12
C ALA A 179 -18.26 17.87 18.59
N ARG A 180 -18.97 17.22 19.50
CA ARG A 180 -18.88 17.53 20.94
C ARG A 180 -17.49 17.20 21.52
N ARG A 181 -16.83 16.18 20.97
CA ARG A 181 -15.47 15.77 21.31
C ARG A 181 -14.62 15.71 20.03
N PRO A 182 -14.22 16.86 19.46
CA PRO A 182 -13.43 16.89 18.23
C PRO A 182 -12.07 16.21 18.46
N LEU A 183 -11.58 15.48 17.46
CA LEU A 183 -10.27 14.85 17.53
C LEU A 183 -9.19 15.84 17.08
N ARG A 184 -8.20 16.11 17.94
CA ARG A 184 -7.07 17.01 17.66
C ARG A 184 -5.81 16.20 17.40
N LEU A 185 -5.13 16.51 16.29
CA LEU A 185 -3.83 15.95 15.90
C LEU A 185 -2.80 17.08 15.84
N GLU A 186 -1.53 16.78 16.13
CA GLU A 186 -0.44 17.78 16.12
C GLU A 186 0.02 18.14 14.70
N MET A 187 -0.36 17.33 13.72
CA MET A 187 0.00 17.51 12.31
C MET A 187 -1.18 17.12 11.39
N PRO A 188 -1.20 17.61 10.14
CA PRO A 188 -2.26 17.28 9.19
C PRO A 188 -2.01 15.96 8.45
N LEU A 189 -1.05 15.14 8.91
CA LEU A 189 -0.71 13.83 8.35
C LEU A 189 -1.19 12.75 9.31
N LEU A 190 -1.90 11.74 8.82
CA LEU A 190 -2.36 10.58 9.60
C LEU A 190 -2.17 9.28 8.81
N VAL A 191 -2.17 8.13 9.48
CA VAL A 191 -2.08 6.83 8.80
C VAL A 191 -3.47 6.39 8.34
N THR A 192 -3.63 6.06 7.06
CA THR A 192 -4.94 5.69 6.48
C THR A 192 -5.36 4.25 6.76
N ASP A 193 -6.60 3.95 6.40
CA ASP A 193 -7.28 2.66 6.55
C ASP A 193 -6.53 1.52 5.86
N MET A 194 -5.93 0.64 6.67
CA MET A 194 -5.25 -0.55 6.20
C MET A 194 -5.48 -1.69 7.19
N SER A 195 -6.23 -2.70 6.76
CA SER A 195 -6.74 -3.74 7.65
C SER A 195 -5.67 -4.68 8.21
N PHE A 196 -5.87 -5.15 9.45
CA PHE A 196 -5.23 -6.35 9.93
C PHE A 196 -5.66 -7.55 9.06
N GLY A 197 -4.68 -8.35 8.66
CA GLY A 197 -4.81 -9.38 7.63
C GLY A 197 -4.23 -8.94 6.30
N ALA A 198 -4.58 -7.76 5.79
CA ALA A 198 -3.86 -7.18 4.66
C ALA A 198 -2.41 -6.85 5.07
N LEU A 199 -2.25 -6.26 6.25
CA LEU A 199 -0.98 -6.05 6.91
C LEU A 199 -0.77 -7.11 8.02
N SER A 200 0.49 -7.38 8.33
CA SER A 200 0.89 -8.21 9.48
C SER A 200 0.58 -7.51 10.80
N ARG A 201 0.57 -8.28 11.90
CA ARG A 201 0.42 -7.72 13.25
C ARG A 201 1.51 -6.69 13.53
N GLU A 202 2.75 -7.05 13.20
CA GLU A 202 3.95 -6.26 13.42
C GLU A 202 3.86 -4.91 12.72
N ALA A 203 3.35 -4.89 11.48
CA ALA A 203 3.13 -3.66 10.74
C ALA A 203 2.05 -2.78 11.37
N LYS A 204 0.96 -3.38 11.87
CA LYS A 204 -0.14 -2.63 12.52
C LYS A 204 0.36 -1.97 13.82
N ILE A 205 1.07 -2.71 14.65
CA ILE A 205 1.71 -2.19 15.87
C ILE A 205 2.72 -1.08 15.53
N ALA A 206 3.60 -1.31 14.55
CA ALA A 206 4.60 -0.32 14.14
C ALA A 206 3.96 0.99 13.65
N LEU A 207 2.91 0.90 12.84
CA LEU A 207 2.19 2.06 12.31
C LEU A 207 1.49 2.84 13.44
N ALA A 208 0.78 2.15 14.33
CA ALA A 208 0.07 2.79 15.43
C ALA A 208 1.02 3.51 16.40
N ARG A 209 2.08 2.81 16.82
CA ARG A 209 3.10 3.37 17.71
C ARG A 209 3.85 4.52 17.07
N GLY A 210 4.24 4.40 15.79
CA GLY A 210 4.93 5.47 15.08
C GLY A 210 4.06 6.71 14.87
N ALA A 211 2.75 6.54 14.66
CA ALA A 211 1.80 7.64 14.62
C ALA A 211 1.64 8.33 15.98
N GLU A 212 1.59 7.56 17.08
CA GLU A 212 1.50 8.11 18.45
C GLU A 212 2.75 8.93 18.80
N GLN A 213 3.94 8.40 18.51
CA GLN A 213 5.21 9.11 18.69
C GLN A 213 5.29 10.43 17.90
N ALA A 214 4.57 10.51 16.78
CA ALA A 214 4.49 11.71 15.94
C ALA A 214 3.31 12.63 16.31
N GLY A 215 2.55 12.34 17.36
CA GLY A 215 1.41 13.16 17.80
C GLY A 215 0.19 13.08 16.87
N THR A 216 0.05 12.01 16.09
CA THR A 216 -1.04 11.84 15.12
C THR A 216 -1.78 10.50 15.25
N GLY A 217 -2.84 10.35 14.46
CA GLY A 217 -3.76 9.22 14.50
C GLY A 217 -3.52 8.17 13.41
N ILE A 218 -4.23 7.05 13.57
CA ILE A 218 -4.25 5.93 12.63
C ILE A 218 -5.68 5.41 12.45
N CYS A 219 -6.00 4.99 11.24
CA CYS A 219 -7.24 4.29 10.95
C CYS A 219 -7.08 2.75 10.98
N SER A 220 -8.04 2.07 11.60
CA SER A 220 -8.09 0.59 11.70
C SER A 220 -8.11 -0.16 10.37
N GLY A 221 -8.89 0.33 9.41
CA GLY A 221 -9.26 -0.40 8.19
C GLY A 221 -10.31 -1.50 8.43
N GLU A 222 -10.89 -2.01 7.33
CA GLU A 222 -11.98 -3.01 7.33
C GLU A 222 -11.77 -4.33 8.08
N GLY A 223 -10.57 -4.61 8.59
CA GLY A 223 -10.23 -5.90 9.21
C GLY A 223 -10.67 -6.03 10.66
N GLY A 224 -11.19 -4.96 11.25
CA GLY A 224 -11.42 -4.84 12.67
C GLY A 224 -10.23 -4.20 13.39
N MET A 225 -10.42 -3.96 14.69
CA MET A 225 -9.45 -3.33 15.56
C MET A 225 -8.66 -4.37 16.33
N LEU A 226 -7.35 -4.45 16.09
CA LEU A 226 -6.48 -5.32 16.87
C LEU A 226 -6.20 -4.68 18.25
N PRO A 227 -6.37 -5.39 19.38
CA PRO A 227 -6.16 -4.82 20.71
C PRO A 227 -4.74 -4.25 20.91
N GLU A 228 -3.72 -4.96 20.44
CA GLU A 228 -2.32 -4.53 20.56
C GLU A 228 -2.01 -3.34 19.67
N GLU A 229 -2.69 -3.19 18.53
CA GLU A 229 -2.56 -2.00 17.70
C GLU A 229 -3.22 -0.79 18.36
N GLN A 230 -4.46 -0.94 18.83
CA GLN A 230 -5.21 0.16 19.44
C GLN A 230 -4.51 0.65 20.72
N ALA A 231 -3.92 -0.25 21.51
CA ALA A 231 -3.19 0.13 22.72
C ALA A 231 -1.98 1.05 22.45
N GLU A 232 -1.47 1.07 21.22
CA GLU A 232 -0.28 1.85 20.83
C GLU A 232 -0.62 3.27 20.36
N ASN A 233 -1.89 3.61 20.15
CA ASN A 233 -2.29 4.94 19.67
C ASN A 233 -3.57 5.45 20.35
N SER A 234 -3.48 6.63 20.94
CA SER A 234 -4.55 7.31 21.67
C SER A 234 -5.49 8.14 20.78
N ARG A 235 -5.22 8.19 19.47
CA ARG A 235 -5.91 8.98 18.44
C ARG A 235 -6.43 8.05 17.34
N TYR A 236 -7.22 7.06 17.74
CA TYR A 236 -7.57 5.92 16.88
C TYR A 236 -8.90 6.14 16.15
N LEU A 237 -8.92 5.92 14.83
CA LEU A 237 -10.11 6.05 13.97
C LEU A 237 -10.63 4.66 13.55
N PHE A 238 -11.87 4.35 13.90
CA PHE A 238 -12.48 3.07 13.53
C PHE A 238 -13.24 3.15 12.21
N GLU A 239 -12.95 2.21 11.31
CA GLU A 239 -13.65 2.06 10.02
C GLU A 239 -14.68 0.94 10.10
N LEU A 240 -15.96 1.27 9.92
CA LEU A 240 -17.01 0.27 9.74
C LEU A 240 -17.15 -0.09 8.25
N GLY A 241 -16.62 -1.26 7.89
CA GLY A 241 -16.77 -1.85 6.56
C GLY A 241 -18.08 -2.63 6.38
N PRO A 242 -18.44 -2.98 5.12
CA PRO A 242 -19.66 -3.72 4.77
C PRO A 242 -19.88 -5.02 5.54
N ALA A 243 -18.83 -5.80 5.77
CA ALA A 243 -18.90 -7.06 6.50
C ALA A 243 -18.91 -6.90 8.03
N ARG A 244 -18.77 -5.67 8.55
CA ARG A 244 -18.71 -5.34 9.98
C ARG A 244 -17.67 -6.17 10.76
N TYR A 245 -16.58 -6.58 10.11
CA TYR A 245 -15.54 -7.38 10.74
C TYR A 245 -14.95 -6.67 11.97
N GLY A 246 -14.87 -7.39 13.09
CA GLY A 246 -14.35 -6.88 14.35
C GLY A 246 -15.13 -5.69 14.94
N TYR A 247 -16.32 -5.36 14.42
CA TYR A 247 -17.19 -4.36 15.04
C TYR A 247 -17.95 -5.00 16.20
N SER A 248 -17.86 -4.36 17.35
CA SER A 248 -18.74 -4.58 18.48
C SER A 248 -19.05 -3.23 19.10
N GLU A 249 -20.02 -3.20 19.99
CA GLU A 249 -20.42 -1.92 20.56
C GLU A 249 -19.35 -1.44 21.58
N GLU A 250 -18.65 -2.37 22.24
CA GLU A 250 -17.58 -2.14 23.22
C GLU A 250 -16.32 -1.49 22.64
N ILE A 251 -16.06 -1.63 21.35
CA ILE A 251 -14.90 -0.97 20.74
C ILE A 251 -15.06 0.55 20.69
N LEU A 252 -16.29 1.05 20.70
CA LEU A 252 -16.57 2.50 20.63
C LEU A 252 -16.00 3.25 21.83
N ASP A 253 -15.85 2.58 22.97
CA ASP A 253 -15.29 3.16 24.20
C ASP A 253 -13.77 3.41 24.08
N LYS A 254 -13.12 2.89 23.02
CA LYS A 254 -11.66 2.93 22.81
C LYS A 254 -11.22 3.81 21.65
N VAL A 255 -12.14 4.43 20.91
CA VAL A 255 -11.82 5.15 19.66
C VAL A 255 -12.19 6.63 19.74
N GLN A 256 -11.50 7.45 18.96
CA GLN A 256 -11.62 8.91 19.01
C GLN A 256 -12.23 9.49 17.73
N ALA A 257 -12.36 8.69 16.68
CA ALA A 257 -13.29 8.96 15.60
C ALA A 257 -13.83 7.63 15.04
N PHE A 258 -14.94 7.74 14.34
CA PHE A 258 -15.57 6.62 13.65
C PHE A 258 -15.91 7.03 12.23
N HIS A 259 -15.84 6.13 11.25
CA HIS A 259 -16.35 6.40 9.92
C HIS A 259 -16.91 5.16 9.24
N PHE A 260 -17.90 5.40 8.38
CA PHE A 260 -18.42 4.39 7.47
C PHE A 260 -17.54 4.30 6.24
N LYS A 261 -17.23 3.08 5.80
CA LYS A 261 -16.56 2.88 4.52
C LYS A 261 -17.58 2.84 3.39
N GLY A 262 -17.68 3.94 2.66
CA GLY A 262 -18.45 4.01 1.40
C GLY A 262 -17.65 3.51 0.20
N GLY A 263 -16.32 3.65 0.19
CA GLY A 263 -15.50 3.16 -0.91
C GLY A 263 -13.99 3.30 -0.72
N GLN A 264 -13.23 2.70 -1.63
CA GLN A 264 -11.77 2.77 -1.71
C GLN A 264 -11.36 2.86 -3.19
N GLY A 265 -10.46 3.76 -3.54
CA GLY A 265 -10.17 4.14 -4.94
C GLY A 265 -9.76 2.97 -5.85
N ALA A 266 -9.20 1.91 -5.27
CA ALA A 266 -8.75 0.71 -6.00
C ALA A 266 -9.86 -0.33 -6.30
N LYS A 267 -11.02 -0.26 -5.64
CA LYS A 267 -12.08 -1.28 -5.75
C LYS A 267 -13.47 -0.81 -5.27
N THR A 268 -13.87 0.40 -5.65
CA THR A 268 -15.24 0.88 -5.40
C THR A 268 -16.30 -0.02 -6.05
N GLY A 269 -17.45 -0.17 -5.40
CA GLY A 269 -18.59 -0.93 -5.90
C GLY A 269 -18.51 -2.43 -5.61
N VAL A 270 -17.41 -2.89 -5.02
CA VAL A 270 -17.26 -4.26 -4.50
C VAL A 270 -16.72 -4.21 -3.06
N GLY A 271 -16.91 -5.28 -2.31
CA GLY A 271 -16.37 -5.35 -0.96
C GLY A 271 -14.87 -5.58 -0.89
N GLY A 272 -14.33 -5.47 0.33
CA GLY A 272 -13.01 -5.95 0.67
C GLY A 272 -12.78 -7.40 0.25
N VAL A 273 -11.56 -7.71 -0.20
CA VAL A 273 -11.12 -9.08 -0.50
C VAL A 273 -9.83 -9.29 0.27
N LEU A 274 -9.79 -10.33 1.11
CA LEU A 274 -8.56 -10.83 1.70
C LEU A 274 -8.42 -12.31 1.30
N PRO A 275 -7.39 -12.67 0.51
CA PRO A 275 -7.18 -14.05 0.08
C PRO A 275 -7.03 -15.01 1.27
N GLY A 276 -7.55 -16.23 1.13
CA GLY A 276 -7.56 -17.29 2.13
C GLY A 276 -6.16 -17.67 2.61
N ALA A 277 -5.15 -17.56 1.73
CA ALA A 277 -3.74 -17.70 2.09
C ALA A 277 -3.27 -16.73 3.17
N LYS A 278 -4.02 -15.64 3.41
CA LYS A 278 -3.78 -14.64 4.45
C LYS A 278 -4.78 -14.73 5.60
N ILE A 279 -5.66 -15.73 5.63
CA ILE A 279 -6.60 -15.94 6.72
C ILE A 279 -6.01 -16.96 7.68
N SER A 280 -5.19 -16.45 8.61
CA SER A 280 -4.71 -17.21 9.77
C SER A 280 -5.86 -17.47 10.75
N GLU A 281 -5.66 -18.40 11.69
CA GLU A 281 -6.64 -18.71 12.74
C GLU A 281 -7.06 -17.46 13.54
N GLU A 282 -6.12 -16.56 13.80
CA GLU A 282 -6.40 -15.30 14.48
C GLU A 282 -7.33 -14.40 13.65
N ILE A 283 -7.03 -14.24 12.35
CA ILE A 283 -7.83 -13.40 11.46
C ILE A 283 -9.22 -13.99 11.27
N ALA A 284 -9.30 -15.32 11.12
CA ALA A 284 -10.54 -16.08 11.09
C ALA A 284 -11.41 -15.78 12.32
N LYS A 285 -10.82 -15.79 13.52
CA LYS A 285 -11.50 -15.44 14.78
C LYS A 285 -12.00 -13.99 14.81
N VAL A 286 -11.17 -13.03 14.41
CA VAL A 286 -11.56 -11.60 14.38
C VAL A 286 -12.70 -11.35 13.39
N ARG A 287 -12.72 -12.08 12.27
CA ARG A 287 -13.68 -11.90 11.18
C ARG A 287 -14.91 -12.80 11.27
N GLY A 288 -14.93 -13.78 12.18
CA GLY A 288 -16.01 -14.77 12.28
C GLY A 288 -16.13 -15.68 11.04
N ILE A 289 -15.00 -16.04 10.42
CA ILE A 289 -14.92 -16.91 9.23
C ILE A 289 -14.00 -18.11 9.48
N ASN A 290 -13.91 -19.05 8.54
CA ASN A 290 -13.01 -20.20 8.66
C ASN A 290 -11.57 -19.85 8.22
N THR A 291 -10.58 -20.49 8.84
CA THR A 291 -9.17 -20.42 8.41
C THR A 291 -9.03 -20.86 6.96
N GLY A 292 -8.23 -20.14 6.16
CA GLY A 292 -7.99 -20.46 4.76
C GLY A 292 -9.14 -20.10 3.80
N GLN A 293 -10.30 -19.65 4.29
CA GLN A 293 -11.43 -19.21 3.47
C GLN A 293 -11.23 -17.77 3.00
N ASP A 294 -11.37 -17.49 1.71
CA ASP A 294 -11.38 -16.11 1.21
C ASP A 294 -12.40 -15.24 1.96
N ALA A 295 -11.95 -14.09 2.48
CA ALA A 295 -12.83 -13.11 3.09
C ALA A 295 -13.30 -12.12 2.02
N VAL A 296 -14.55 -12.26 1.59
CA VAL A 296 -15.19 -11.37 0.62
C VAL A 296 -16.30 -10.59 1.34
N SER A 297 -16.15 -9.28 1.42
CA SER A 297 -17.18 -8.42 1.98
C SER A 297 -18.29 -8.13 0.97
N PRO A 298 -19.54 -7.86 1.41
CA PRO A 298 -20.57 -7.35 0.53
C PRO A 298 -20.19 -5.95 -0.02
N PRO A 299 -20.82 -5.49 -1.11
CA PRO A 299 -20.55 -4.16 -1.68
C PRO A 299 -21.14 -3.02 -0.84
N VAL A 300 -22.13 -3.30 0.01
CA VAL A 300 -22.84 -2.32 0.84
C VAL A 300 -22.90 -2.79 2.29
N ILE A 301 -22.99 -1.85 3.24
CA ILE A 301 -23.26 -2.18 4.64
C ILE A 301 -24.71 -2.65 4.74
N PRO A 302 -24.99 -3.90 5.16
CA PRO A 302 -26.35 -4.38 5.31
C PRO A 302 -27.15 -3.47 6.25
N ASP A 303 -28.43 -3.28 5.91
CA ASP A 303 -29.43 -2.53 6.65
C ASP A 303 -29.21 -1.00 6.74
N LEU A 304 -28.24 -0.44 5.99
CA LEU A 304 -28.03 1.00 5.86
C LEU A 304 -28.12 1.40 4.38
N GLU A 305 -29.21 2.09 3.99
CA GLU A 305 -29.46 2.45 2.58
C GLU A 305 -29.54 3.96 2.36
N THR A 306 -30.21 4.68 3.26
CA THR A 306 -30.51 6.11 3.11
C THR A 306 -29.65 6.96 4.04
N PRO A 307 -29.45 8.27 3.75
CA PRO A 307 -28.75 9.16 4.68
C PRO A 307 -29.33 9.14 6.11
N ALA A 308 -30.64 8.92 6.24
CA ALA A 308 -31.30 8.81 7.54
C ALA A 308 -30.89 7.54 8.32
N ASP A 309 -30.60 6.42 7.65
CA ASP A 309 -30.15 5.19 8.29
C ASP A 309 -28.75 5.35 8.85
N PHE A 310 -27.85 5.92 8.03
CA PHE A 310 -26.50 6.26 8.45
C PHE A 310 -26.49 7.29 9.58
N ARG A 311 -27.37 8.29 9.53
CA ARG A 311 -27.52 9.28 10.60
C ARG A 311 -27.94 8.63 11.92
N ARG A 312 -28.95 7.74 11.91
CA ARG A 312 -29.37 7.03 13.13
C ARG A 312 -28.24 6.20 13.74
N PHE A 313 -27.43 5.54 12.91
CA PHE A 313 -26.25 4.82 13.38
C PHE A 313 -25.18 5.78 13.92
N ALA A 314 -24.90 6.88 13.21
CA ALA A 314 -23.95 7.88 13.66
C ALA A 314 -24.35 8.50 15.00
N ASP A 315 -25.65 8.73 15.20
CA ASP A 315 -26.20 9.27 16.44
C ASP A 315 -26.07 8.28 17.60
N SER A 316 -26.25 6.97 17.39
CA SER A 316 -26.01 5.97 18.44
C SER A 316 -24.53 5.88 18.81
N VAL A 317 -23.61 6.00 17.83
CA VAL A 317 -22.17 6.10 18.11
C VAL A 317 -21.88 7.35 18.93
N ARG A 318 -22.45 8.50 18.57
CA ARG A 318 -22.25 9.76 19.33
C ARG A 318 -22.81 9.68 20.74
N GLU A 319 -23.99 9.09 20.93
CA GLU A 319 -24.61 8.91 22.24
C GLU A 319 -23.71 8.09 23.16
N ARG A 320 -23.21 6.95 22.68
CA ARG A 320 -22.33 6.08 23.47
C ARG A 320 -20.98 6.71 23.81
N THR A 321 -20.38 7.39 22.84
CA THR A 321 -19.00 7.90 22.95
C THR A 321 -18.91 9.28 23.61
N GLY A 322 -20.05 9.91 23.92
CA GLY A 322 -20.12 11.29 24.37
C GLY A 322 -19.86 12.31 23.24
N GLY A 323 -19.98 11.88 21.98
CA GLY A 323 -19.99 12.73 20.79
C GLY A 323 -18.64 12.90 20.10
N ILE A 324 -17.90 11.80 19.88
CA ILE A 324 -16.73 11.79 18.98
C ILE A 324 -17.17 12.09 17.53
N PRO A 325 -16.27 12.58 16.66
CA PRO A 325 -16.58 12.80 15.25
C PRO A 325 -16.92 11.50 14.50
N VAL A 326 -17.98 11.55 13.69
CA VAL A 326 -18.41 10.47 12.78
C VAL A 326 -18.31 10.95 11.34
N GLY A 327 -17.59 10.19 10.50
CA GLY A 327 -17.31 10.56 9.11
C GLY A 327 -17.58 9.47 8.09
N PHE A 328 -17.11 9.70 6.87
CA PHE A 328 -17.22 8.76 5.76
C PHE A 328 -15.90 8.66 5.02
N LYS A 329 -15.46 7.43 4.73
CA LYS A 329 -14.42 7.19 3.73
C LYS A 329 -15.06 6.94 2.37
N LEU A 330 -14.86 7.85 1.44
CA LEU A 330 -15.44 7.82 0.11
C LEU A 330 -14.34 7.62 -0.93
N SER A 331 -14.59 6.81 -1.94
CA SER A 331 -13.76 6.81 -3.15
C SER A 331 -14.24 7.87 -4.12
N ALA A 332 -13.32 8.55 -4.80
CA ALA A 332 -13.65 9.63 -5.72
C ALA A 332 -14.32 9.13 -7.01
N ASN A 333 -15.64 8.89 -7.01
CA ASN A 333 -16.42 8.55 -8.20
C ASN A 333 -17.45 9.65 -8.47
N HIS A 334 -18.65 9.54 -7.89
CA HIS A 334 -19.70 10.54 -7.97
C HIS A 334 -19.54 11.57 -6.84
N ILE A 335 -18.36 12.22 -6.82
CA ILE A 335 -17.84 13.01 -5.68
C ILE A 335 -18.90 13.94 -5.07
N GLU A 336 -19.55 14.77 -5.87
CA GLU A 336 -20.52 15.74 -5.37
C GLU A 336 -21.79 15.07 -4.83
N GLN A 337 -22.27 13.98 -5.45
CA GLN A 337 -23.43 13.23 -4.97
C GLN A 337 -23.11 12.47 -3.67
N ASP A 338 -21.95 11.82 -3.62
CA ASP A 338 -21.51 11.05 -2.45
C ASP A 338 -21.21 11.98 -1.26
N LEU A 339 -20.65 13.17 -1.51
CA LEU A 339 -20.50 14.21 -0.50
C LEU A 339 -21.86 14.75 -0.04
N ALA A 340 -22.82 14.96 -0.95
CA ALA A 340 -24.18 15.35 -0.56
C ALA A 340 -24.78 14.34 0.42
N PHE A 341 -24.68 13.05 0.08
CA PHE A 341 -25.14 11.96 0.92
C PHE A 341 -24.49 12.00 2.31
N ALA A 342 -23.16 12.11 2.37
CA ALA A 342 -22.43 12.14 3.64
C ALA A 342 -22.83 13.36 4.51
N LEU A 343 -22.98 14.54 3.90
CA LEU A 343 -23.44 15.75 4.60
C LEU A 343 -24.87 15.58 5.13
N ASP A 344 -25.79 15.03 4.33
CA ASP A 344 -27.17 14.78 4.75
C ASP A 344 -27.23 13.72 5.86
N ALA A 345 -26.33 12.74 5.85
CA ALA A 345 -26.14 11.76 6.93
C ALA A 345 -25.49 12.36 8.19
N GLY A 346 -25.02 13.61 8.15
CA GLY A 346 -24.44 14.32 9.28
C GLY A 346 -22.96 14.02 9.50
N ALA A 347 -22.17 13.90 8.42
CA ALA A 347 -20.72 13.72 8.52
C ALA A 347 -20.02 14.92 9.19
N ASP A 348 -19.17 14.65 10.17
CA ASP A 348 -18.25 15.61 10.79
C ASP A 348 -16.93 15.73 10.00
N TYR A 349 -16.59 14.69 9.25
CA TYR A 349 -15.42 14.66 8.36
C TYR A 349 -15.59 13.67 7.21
N VAL A 350 -14.79 13.83 6.16
CA VAL A 350 -14.73 12.92 5.03
C VAL A 350 -13.28 12.59 4.71
N ILE A 351 -12.98 11.30 4.53
CA ILE A 351 -11.72 10.83 3.92
C ILE A 351 -12.02 10.51 2.45
N LEU A 352 -11.59 11.38 1.54
CA LEU A 352 -11.75 11.16 0.10
C LEU A 352 -10.53 10.43 -0.46
N ASP A 353 -10.73 9.25 -1.04
CA ASP A 353 -9.70 8.42 -1.65
C ASP A 353 -9.73 8.56 -3.18
N GLY A 354 -8.73 9.25 -3.72
CA GLY A 354 -8.55 9.37 -5.17
C GLY A 354 -8.05 8.08 -5.82
N ARG A 355 -8.03 8.05 -7.15
CA ARG A 355 -7.56 6.91 -7.96
C ARG A 355 -6.17 6.37 -7.59
N GLY A 356 -5.30 7.20 -7.00
CA GLY A 356 -3.98 6.78 -6.51
C GLY A 356 -4.01 5.90 -5.25
N GLY A 357 -5.19 5.60 -4.71
CA GLY A 357 -5.41 4.76 -3.53
C GLY A 357 -4.78 3.37 -3.65
N GLY A 358 -4.14 2.91 -2.57
CA GLY A 358 -3.52 1.59 -2.49
C GLY A 358 -4.52 0.49 -2.14
N THR A 359 -4.11 -0.78 -2.28
CA THR A 359 -4.87 -1.94 -1.79
C THR A 359 -3.95 -3.12 -1.50
N GLY A 360 -4.32 -3.95 -0.52
CA GLY A 360 -3.65 -5.23 -0.30
C GLY A 360 -4.00 -6.26 -1.38
N ALA A 361 -5.24 -6.23 -1.88
CA ALA A 361 -5.77 -7.06 -2.95
C ALA A 361 -6.99 -6.39 -3.59
N ALA A 362 -7.01 -6.31 -4.92
CA ALA A 362 -8.16 -5.91 -5.72
C ALA A 362 -8.11 -6.58 -7.10
N PRO A 363 -9.26 -6.77 -7.76
CA PRO A 363 -9.29 -7.11 -9.18
C PRO A 363 -8.60 -6.02 -10.01
N ALA A 364 -7.75 -6.43 -10.96
CA ALA A 364 -7.03 -5.52 -11.84
C ALA A 364 -8.00 -4.65 -12.67
N LEU A 365 -9.11 -5.25 -13.09
CA LEU A 365 -10.20 -4.57 -13.81
C LEU A 365 -10.72 -3.36 -13.04
N LEU A 366 -10.85 -3.44 -11.72
CA LEU A 366 -11.32 -2.31 -10.93
C LEU A 366 -10.18 -1.31 -10.68
N ARG A 367 -9.05 -1.78 -10.16
CA ARG A 367 -7.90 -0.94 -9.83
C ARG A 367 -7.50 -0.03 -11.00
N ASP A 368 -7.50 -0.57 -12.22
CA ASP A 368 -6.98 0.13 -13.40
C ASP A 368 -8.01 0.97 -14.15
N HIS A 369 -9.31 0.90 -13.82
CA HIS A 369 -10.35 1.51 -14.67
C HIS A 369 -11.38 2.39 -13.95
N ILE A 370 -11.33 2.50 -12.62
CA ILE A 370 -12.30 3.30 -11.86
C ILE A 370 -11.68 4.52 -11.15
N SER A 371 -12.54 5.36 -10.57
CA SER A 371 -12.18 6.54 -9.76
C SER A 371 -11.52 7.70 -10.50
N VAL A 372 -11.76 8.90 -9.99
CA VAL A 372 -11.20 10.18 -10.42
C VAL A 372 -9.80 10.37 -9.82
N PRO A 373 -8.83 10.91 -10.58
CA PRO A 373 -7.50 11.24 -10.07
C PRO A 373 -7.52 12.15 -8.84
N THR A 374 -6.59 11.93 -7.91
CA THR A 374 -6.55 12.58 -6.60
C THR A 374 -6.55 14.11 -6.66
N ILE A 375 -5.76 14.70 -7.57
CA ILE A 375 -5.66 16.16 -7.73
C ILE A 375 -7.02 16.76 -8.11
N SER A 376 -7.66 16.22 -9.17
CA SER A 376 -8.98 16.67 -9.61
C SER A 376 -10.07 16.39 -8.58
N ALA A 377 -9.99 15.23 -7.91
CA ALA A 377 -10.94 14.84 -6.89
C ALA A 377 -10.95 15.79 -5.71
N LEU A 378 -9.77 16.16 -5.20
CA LEU A 378 -9.60 17.12 -4.13
C LEU A 378 -10.17 18.49 -4.49
N ALA A 379 -9.80 19.01 -5.67
CA ALA A 379 -10.26 20.31 -6.12
C ALA A 379 -11.80 20.38 -6.22
N ARG A 380 -12.43 19.32 -6.76
CA ARG A 380 -13.89 19.19 -6.86
C ARG A 380 -14.55 19.12 -5.49
N ALA A 381 -14.02 18.29 -4.58
CA ALA A 381 -14.56 18.10 -3.25
C ALA A 381 -14.51 19.38 -2.41
N ARG A 382 -13.36 20.07 -2.36
CA ARG A 382 -13.24 21.35 -1.66
C ARG A 382 -14.26 22.36 -2.18
N ARG A 383 -14.33 22.54 -3.51
CA ARG A 383 -15.30 23.46 -4.13
C ARG A 383 -16.74 23.11 -3.78
N TYR A 384 -17.09 21.82 -3.77
CA TYR A 384 -18.43 21.39 -3.40
C TYR A 384 -18.75 21.72 -1.93
N LEU A 385 -17.83 21.44 -1.01
CA LEU A 385 -17.99 21.79 0.40
C LEU A 385 -18.08 23.31 0.61
N ASP A 386 -17.34 24.11 -0.15
CA ASP A 386 -17.42 25.58 -0.13
C ASP A 386 -18.82 26.04 -0.55
N LEU A 387 -19.33 25.53 -1.68
CA LEU A 387 -20.67 25.85 -2.19
C LEU A 387 -21.80 25.43 -1.23
N ARG A 388 -21.60 24.37 -0.45
CA ARG A 388 -22.56 23.89 0.56
C ARG A 388 -22.41 24.60 1.91
N GLY A 389 -21.46 25.53 2.07
CA GLY A 389 -21.17 26.16 3.37
C GLY A 389 -20.71 25.16 4.43
N ALA A 390 -20.09 24.05 4.00
CA ALA A 390 -19.59 22.99 4.88
C ALA A 390 -18.09 23.14 5.20
N SER A 391 -17.36 23.98 4.46
CA SER A 391 -15.95 24.28 4.71
C SER A 391 -15.73 24.87 6.09
N GLY A 392 -14.72 24.38 6.80
CA GLY A 392 -14.47 24.71 8.20
C GLY A 392 -15.41 24.05 9.21
N ARG A 393 -16.54 23.49 8.78
CA ARG A 393 -17.47 22.70 9.63
C ARG A 393 -17.21 21.20 9.51
N VAL A 394 -16.95 20.74 8.29
CA VAL A 394 -16.63 19.35 7.95
C VAL A 394 -15.19 19.25 7.47
N THR A 395 -14.38 18.45 8.16
CA THR A 395 -12.97 18.26 7.83
C THR A 395 -12.83 17.41 6.56
N LEU A 396 -12.13 17.90 5.54
CA LEU A 396 -11.81 17.17 4.30
C LEU A 396 -10.40 16.59 4.38
N ILE A 397 -10.30 15.28 4.54
CA ILE A 397 -9.04 14.54 4.50
C ILE A 397 -8.90 13.91 3.11
N ILE A 398 -7.76 14.12 2.44
CA ILE A 398 -7.47 13.51 1.14
C ILE A 398 -6.55 12.29 1.30
N THR A 399 -6.76 11.27 0.47
CA THR A 399 -5.80 10.19 0.27
C THR A 399 -5.78 9.75 -1.20
N GLY A 400 -4.84 8.86 -1.52
CA GLY A 400 -4.60 8.34 -2.86
C GLY A 400 -3.34 8.92 -3.51
N GLY A 401 -2.24 8.18 -3.44
CA GLY A 401 -1.04 8.47 -4.24
C GLY A 401 -0.07 9.53 -3.70
N LEU A 402 -0.36 10.24 -2.60
CA LEU A 402 0.57 11.20 -2.00
C LEU A 402 1.76 10.48 -1.33
N ARG A 403 2.98 10.98 -1.53
CA ARG A 403 4.22 10.33 -1.04
C ARG A 403 5.19 11.27 -0.33
N THR A 404 5.31 12.51 -0.80
CA THR A 404 6.38 13.42 -0.37
C THR A 404 5.83 14.65 0.36
N PRO A 405 6.66 15.36 1.15
CA PRO A 405 6.27 16.62 1.78
C PRO A 405 5.78 17.66 0.77
N ALA A 406 6.34 17.70 -0.43
CA ALA A 406 5.89 18.60 -1.50
C ALA A 406 4.47 18.23 -1.99
N ASP A 407 4.17 16.93 -2.18
CA ASP A 407 2.80 16.48 -2.49
C ASP A 407 1.84 16.93 -1.37
N PHE A 408 2.27 16.84 -0.10
CA PHE A 408 1.44 17.17 1.05
C PHE A 408 1.11 18.66 1.11
N VAL A 409 2.11 19.54 0.97
CA VAL A 409 1.88 21.00 0.94
C VAL A 409 0.96 21.39 -0.21
N LYS A 410 1.17 20.82 -1.40
CA LYS A 410 0.32 21.09 -2.58
C LYS A 410 -1.12 20.62 -2.35
N ALA A 411 -1.32 19.51 -1.66
CA ALA A 411 -2.65 19.03 -1.32
C ALA A 411 -3.36 19.93 -0.29
N LEU A 412 -2.65 20.39 0.75
CA LEU A 412 -3.21 21.36 1.70
C LEU A 412 -3.63 22.64 0.98
N ALA A 413 -2.71 23.21 0.18
CA ALA A 413 -2.97 24.40 -0.62
C ALA A 413 -4.12 24.23 -1.62
N LEU A 414 -4.31 23.03 -2.19
CA LEU A 414 -5.42 22.75 -3.10
C LEU A 414 -6.78 22.63 -2.39
N GLY A 415 -6.78 22.49 -1.06
CA GLY A 415 -7.97 22.55 -0.21
C GLY A 415 -8.20 21.35 0.71
N ALA A 416 -7.20 20.49 0.92
CA ALA A 416 -7.30 19.46 1.93
C ALA A 416 -7.08 20.06 3.32
N ASP A 417 -7.86 19.62 4.32
CA ASP A 417 -7.62 19.96 5.72
C ASP A 417 -6.62 18.97 6.35
N GLY A 418 -6.63 17.71 5.90
CA GLY A 418 -5.70 16.67 6.33
C GLY A 418 -5.37 15.66 5.23
N ILE A 419 -4.37 14.81 5.47
CA ILE A 419 -3.84 13.86 4.48
C ILE A 419 -3.63 12.50 5.13
N ALA A 420 -4.41 11.51 4.69
CA ALA A 420 -4.24 10.14 5.16
C ALA A 420 -3.23 9.39 4.27
N LEU A 421 -2.20 8.80 4.89
CA LEU A 421 -1.05 8.18 4.23
C LEU A 421 -1.13 6.65 4.32
N GLY A 422 -1.08 5.98 3.17
CA GLY A 422 -1.01 4.51 3.07
C GLY A 422 0.39 4.05 2.67
N ASN A 423 0.67 4.04 1.37
CA ASN A 423 1.95 3.60 0.80
C ASN A 423 3.18 4.24 1.47
N SER A 424 3.24 5.58 1.62
CA SER A 424 4.40 6.24 2.22
C SER A 424 4.59 5.85 3.68
N ALA A 425 3.49 5.66 4.43
CA ALA A 425 3.55 5.19 5.81
C ALA A 425 4.09 3.75 5.90
N ILE A 426 3.57 2.81 5.09
CA ILE A 426 4.08 1.43 5.10
C ILE A 426 5.51 1.33 4.54
N GLN A 427 5.91 2.23 3.64
CA GLN A 427 7.30 2.33 3.16
C GLN A 427 8.22 2.80 4.27
N ALA A 428 7.81 3.80 5.06
CA ALA A 428 8.56 4.27 6.22
C ALA A 428 8.73 3.18 7.31
N VAL A 429 7.78 2.26 7.43
CA VAL A 429 7.87 1.10 8.33
C VAL A 429 8.75 -0.03 7.78
N GLY A 430 8.87 -0.19 6.46
CA GLY A 430 9.73 -1.23 5.86
C GLY A 430 9.26 -1.84 4.54
N CYS A 431 8.18 -1.36 3.93
CA CYS A 431 7.74 -1.83 2.61
C CYS A 431 8.73 -1.41 1.52
N VAL A 432 9.24 -2.38 0.75
CA VAL A 432 10.14 -2.12 -0.39
C VAL A 432 9.41 -1.89 -1.71
N GLY A 433 8.07 -1.86 -1.69
CA GLY A 433 7.29 -1.65 -2.91
C GLY A 433 7.27 -2.85 -3.86
N ALA A 434 7.33 -4.09 -3.34
CA ALA A 434 7.30 -5.31 -4.17
C ALA A 434 5.97 -5.58 -4.89
N ARG A 435 4.86 -4.91 -4.48
CA ARG A 435 3.52 -4.99 -5.09
C ARG A 435 2.88 -6.39 -5.18
N ILE A 436 3.36 -7.35 -4.38
CA ILE A 436 2.83 -8.72 -4.30
C ILE A 436 2.02 -8.98 -3.02
N CYS A 437 1.44 -7.93 -2.43
CA CYS A 437 0.80 -7.97 -1.11
C CYS A 437 -0.32 -9.01 -0.98
N HIS A 438 -0.99 -9.33 -2.09
CA HIS A 438 -2.08 -10.31 -2.16
C HIS A 438 -1.58 -11.77 -2.07
N THR A 439 -0.31 -12.03 -2.40
CA THR A 439 0.25 -13.40 -2.52
C THR A 439 0.63 -14.04 -1.18
N ASN A 440 0.55 -13.29 -0.08
CA ASN A 440 1.12 -13.65 1.22
C ASN A 440 2.67 -13.76 1.27
N ARG A 441 3.40 -13.45 0.19
CA ARG A 441 4.87 -13.61 0.12
C ARG A 441 5.64 -12.29 0.28
N CYS A 442 5.17 -11.39 1.15
CA CYS A 442 5.82 -10.10 1.36
C CYS A 442 7.26 -10.28 1.88
N PRO A 443 8.30 -9.80 1.17
CA PRO A 443 9.69 -10.11 1.50
C PRO A 443 10.18 -9.44 2.79
N THR A 444 9.48 -8.41 3.27
CA THR A 444 9.86 -7.61 4.45
C THR A 444 8.91 -7.77 5.64
N GLY A 445 7.98 -8.73 5.59
CA GLY A 445 7.08 -8.98 6.72
C GLY A 445 5.93 -8.00 6.88
N VAL A 446 5.80 -6.98 6.02
CA VAL A 446 4.76 -5.94 6.14
C VAL A 446 3.36 -6.43 5.76
N ALA A 447 3.21 -7.11 4.61
CA ALA A 447 1.92 -7.48 4.05
C ALA A 447 1.76 -9.00 3.89
N THR A 448 2.03 -9.74 4.96
CA THR A 448 2.01 -11.21 5.01
C THR A 448 1.54 -11.69 6.38
N GLN A 449 0.95 -12.89 6.40
CA GLN A 449 0.58 -13.65 7.59
C GLN A 449 1.48 -14.87 7.79
N ASP A 450 2.45 -15.10 6.91
CA ASP A 450 3.47 -16.13 7.06
C ASP A 450 4.36 -15.80 8.29
N PRO A 451 4.42 -16.66 9.32
CA PRO A 451 5.20 -16.41 10.52
C PRO A 451 6.70 -16.17 10.29
N GLU A 452 7.32 -16.83 9.31
CA GLU A 452 8.74 -16.68 9.01
C GLU A 452 9.03 -15.35 8.29
N LEU A 453 8.13 -14.93 7.41
CA LEU A 453 8.26 -13.63 6.75
C LEU A 453 7.97 -12.47 7.72
N ARG A 454 7.02 -12.64 8.64
CA ARG A 454 6.66 -11.63 9.64
C ARG A 454 7.82 -11.28 10.56
N LYS A 455 8.67 -12.25 10.93
CA LYS A 455 9.91 -12.02 11.74
C LYS A 455 10.88 -11.01 11.12
N ARG A 456 10.75 -10.72 9.82
CA ARG A 456 11.61 -9.76 9.11
C ARG A 456 11.25 -8.30 9.40
N LEU A 457 10.07 -8.05 9.97
CA LEU A 457 9.66 -6.71 10.39
C LEU A 457 9.83 -6.59 11.90
N ASP A 458 10.74 -5.71 12.31
CA ASP A 458 10.88 -5.27 13.70
C ASP A 458 9.92 -4.08 13.96
N PRO A 459 8.90 -4.23 14.82
CA PRO A 459 7.96 -3.15 15.13
C PRO A 459 8.61 -1.91 15.76
N ASP A 460 9.68 -2.07 16.52
CA ASP A 460 10.37 -0.97 17.20
C ASP A 460 11.11 -0.11 16.16
N ALA A 461 11.89 -0.75 15.28
CA ALA A 461 12.55 -0.08 14.18
C ALA A 461 11.55 0.56 13.20
N GLY A 462 10.46 -0.16 12.87
CA GLY A 462 9.42 0.32 11.98
C GLY A 462 8.68 1.55 12.52
N SER A 463 8.31 1.53 13.81
CA SER A 463 7.66 2.67 14.47
C SER A 463 8.57 3.90 14.54
N ALA A 464 9.84 3.74 14.90
CA ALA A 464 10.82 4.82 14.88
C ALA A 464 11.07 5.37 13.47
N GLY A 465 11.02 4.51 12.44
CA GLY A 465 11.09 4.90 11.04
C GLY A 465 9.91 5.78 10.61
N LEU A 466 8.69 5.35 10.95
CA LEU A 466 7.48 6.13 10.68
C LEU A 466 7.47 7.47 11.41
N ALA A 467 7.78 7.50 12.72
CA ALA A 467 7.79 8.72 13.51
C ALA A 467 8.78 9.74 12.93
N ARG A 468 9.98 9.28 12.54
CA ARG A 468 10.99 10.12 11.88
C ARG A 468 10.52 10.62 10.52
N PHE A 469 9.89 9.78 9.71
CA PHE A 469 9.34 10.18 8.42
C PHE A 469 8.25 11.25 8.56
N LEU A 470 7.30 11.08 9.48
CA LEU A 470 6.23 12.03 9.73
C LEU A 470 6.78 13.35 10.28
N GLY A 471 7.68 13.31 11.27
CA GLY A 471 8.31 14.49 11.84
C GLY A 471 9.17 15.26 10.84
N ALA A 472 10.00 14.57 10.04
CA ALA A 472 10.78 15.21 8.98
C ALA A 472 9.88 15.79 7.88
N SER A 473 8.79 15.10 7.54
CA SER A 473 7.82 15.61 6.57
C SER A 473 7.17 16.90 7.06
N LEU A 474 6.74 16.93 8.33
CA LEU A 474 6.18 18.14 8.94
C LEU A 474 7.17 19.31 8.89
N GLN A 475 8.43 19.09 9.31
CA GLN A 475 9.45 20.14 9.27
C GLN A 475 9.67 20.70 7.85
N LEU A 476 9.72 19.83 6.84
CA LEU A 476 9.84 20.25 5.43
C LEU A 476 8.60 20.98 4.93
N MET A 477 7.40 20.58 5.37
CA MET A 477 6.17 21.32 5.08
C MET A 477 6.19 22.73 5.69
N GLN A 478 6.68 22.87 6.93
CA GLN A 478 6.84 24.17 7.59
C GLN A 478 7.86 25.06 6.90
N VAL A 479 8.92 24.51 6.29
CA VAL A 479 9.86 25.28 5.45
C VAL A 479 9.11 25.95 4.29
N LEU A 480 8.26 25.20 3.59
CA LEU A 480 7.47 25.73 2.48
C LEU A 480 6.44 26.76 2.97
N ALA A 481 5.77 26.52 4.10
CA ALA A 481 4.85 27.49 4.69
C ALA A 481 5.52 28.83 5.05
N ARG A 482 6.71 28.78 5.68
CA ARG A 482 7.51 30.00 5.93
C ARG A 482 7.87 30.72 4.64
N ALA A 483 8.27 29.95 3.61
CA ALA A 483 8.61 30.50 2.30
C ALA A 483 7.42 31.16 1.60
N THR A 484 6.19 30.68 1.81
CA THR A 484 4.95 31.32 1.31
C THR A 484 4.40 32.41 2.24
N GLY A 485 5.08 32.69 3.36
CA GLY A 485 4.64 33.69 4.33
C GLY A 485 3.45 33.27 5.20
N ARG A 486 3.15 31.97 5.28
CA ARG A 486 2.03 31.40 6.05
C ARG A 486 2.54 30.89 7.41
N SER A 487 1.95 31.41 8.49
CA SER A 487 2.29 30.99 9.86
C SER A 487 1.52 29.76 10.33
N ARG A 488 0.59 29.26 9.50
CA ARG A 488 -0.14 28.01 9.74
C ARG A 488 -0.22 27.22 8.45
N LEU A 489 -0.06 25.90 8.51
CA LEU A 489 -0.24 25.03 7.35
C LEU A 489 -1.67 25.09 6.79
N ALA A 490 -2.66 25.31 7.65
CA ALA A 490 -4.05 25.47 7.26
C ALA A 490 -4.33 26.77 6.47
N ASP A 491 -3.40 27.73 6.46
CA ASP A 491 -3.54 28.97 5.70
C ASP A 491 -2.99 28.87 4.27
N LEU A 492 -2.37 27.74 3.90
CA LEU A 492 -1.97 27.47 2.53
C LEU A 492 -3.23 27.36 1.65
N ASP A 493 -3.22 28.03 0.51
CA ASP A 493 -4.37 28.03 -0.40
C ASP A 493 -3.93 27.99 -1.88
N ARG A 494 -4.91 28.05 -2.78
CA ARG A 494 -4.67 27.95 -4.22
C ARG A 494 -3.87 29.12 -4.79
N GLU A 495 -3.80 30.27 -4.10
CA GLU A 495 -2.96 31.40 -4.52
C GLU A 495 -1.48 31.11 -4.30
N ASP A 496 -1.16 30.17 -3.41
CA ASP A 496 0.20 29.69 -3.20
C ASP A 496 0.61 28.63 -4.26
N LEU A 497 -0.24 28.34 -5.25
CA LEU A 497 0.02 27.33 -6.31
C LEU A 497 0.02 27.94 -7.71
N ILE A 498 0.82 27.34 -8.60
CA ILE A 498 0.79 27.66 -10.03
C ILE A 498 1.15 26.43 -10.87
N THR A 499 0.67 26.36 -12.11
CA THR A 499 1.03 25.31 -13.06
C THR A 499 1.27 25.85 -14.46
N PHE A 500 2.13 25.19 -15.22
CA PHE A 500 2.28 25.39 -16.66
C PHE A 500 1.61 24.26 -17.48
N ASN A 501 0.92 23.33 -16.82
CA ASN A 501 0.14 22.28 -17.45
C ASN A 501 -1.34 22.74 -17.56
N ARG A 502 -1.82 22.97 -18.79
CA ARG A 502 -3.20 23.44 -19.02
C ARG A 502 -4.26 22.45 -18.55
N ASP A 503 -3.98 21.15 -18.58
CA ASP A 503 -4.92 20.14 -18.10
C ASP A 503 -5.19 20.31 -16.60
N LEU A 504 -4.17 20.71 -15.82
CA LEU A 504 -4.30 20.98 -14.38
C LEU A 504 -5.15 22.22 -14.07
N VAL A 505 -5.15 23.21 -14.97
CA VAL A 505 -6.02 24.38 -14.89
C VAL A 505 -7.48 23.95 -15.05
N GLU A 506 -7.76 23.16 -16.08
CA GLU A 506 -9.12 22.69 -16.37
C GLU A 506 -9.64 21.71 -15.31
N MET A 507 -8.83 20.74 -14.90
CA MET A 507 -9.28 19.66 -14.02
C MET A 507 -9.29 20.03 -12.53
N ALA A 508 -8.40 20.92 -12.10
CA ALA A 508 -8.18 21.22 -10.69
C ALA A 508 -8.20 22.72 -10.36
N ARG A 509 -8.33 23.59 -11.36
CA ARG A 509 -8.33 25.06 -11.22
C ARG A 509 -7.10 25.58 -10.50
N VAL A 510 -5.95 24.94 -10.73
CA VAL A 510 -4.66 25.50 -10.35
C VAL A 510 -4.40 26.69 -11.28
N PRO A 511 -3.98 27.87 -10.76
CA PRO A 511 -3.68 29.03 -11.60
C PRO A 511 -2.64 28.70 -12.69
N TYR A 512 -2.86 29.22 -13.91
CA TYR A 512 -1.95 29.00 -15.03
C TYR A 512 -0.81 30.03 -15.04
N ALA A 513 0.43 29.58 -15.25
CA ALA A 513 1.62 30.42 -15.25
C ALA A 513 1.64 31.48 -16.36
N GLY A 514 1.00 31.21 -17.50
CA GLY A 514 1.01 32.08 -18.67
C GLY A 514 -0.12 33.11 -18.73
N GLU A 515 -1.02 33.13 -17.74
CA GLU A 515 -2.13 34.08 -17.67
C GLU A 515 -1.95 34.97 -16.44
N SER A 516 -2.01 36.30 -16.62
CA SER A 516 -2.06 37.21 -15.49
C SER A 516 -3.38 36.99 -14.76
N GLY A 517 -3.32 36.51 -13.52
CA GLY A 517 -4.51 36.41 -12.66
C GLY A 517 -5.27 37.73 -12.70
N GLY A 518 -6.53 37.69 -13.14
CA GLY A 518 -7.39 38.87 -13.12
C GLY A 518 -7.45 39.39 -11.69
N GLY A 519 -7.00 40.64 -11.51
CA GLY A 519 -7.09 41.35 -10.24
C GLY A 519 -8.51 41.69 -9.84
#